data_AF-A0A323TKG2-F1
#
_entry.id   AF-A0A323TKG2-F1
#
_cell.length_a   1.000
_cell.length_b   1.000
_cell.length_c   1.000
_cell.angle_alpha   90.00
_cell.angle_beta   90.00
_cell.angle_gamma   90.00
#
_symmetry.space_group_name_H-M   'P 1'
#
loop_
_entity.id
_entity.type
_entity.pdbx_description
1 polymer ?
#
loop_
_entity_poly.entity_id
_entity_poly.type
_entity_poly.pdbx_seq_one_letter_code
_entity_poly.pdbx_strand_id
1 'polypeptide(L)' 'MTYFELSQFMKTFQTYIYTGNREADLDLMEEEIQELFRLGMIDVRFFRDAKLTIIKERQVLSDKN' A
#
# COMPACT_ATOMS: atom_id res chain seq x y z
N MET A 1 6.49 0.81 -8.78
CA MET A 1 5.86 -0.53 -8.71
C MET A 1 4.37 -0.44 -9.05
N THR A 2 3.75 -1.56 -9.42
CA THR A 2 2.30 -1.70 -9.62
C THR A 2 1.60 -2.04 -8.29
N TYR A 3 0.27 -1.86 -8.22
CA TYR A 3 -0.51 -2.29 -7.05
C TYR A 3 -0.39 -3.80 -6.80
N PHE A 4 -0.36 -4.61 -7.86
CA PHE A 4 -0.17 -6.05 -7.72
C PHE A 4 1.19 -6.38 -7.07
N GLU A 5 2.27 -5.77 -7.53
CA GLU A 5 3.60 -5.94 -6.92
C GLU A 5 3.62 -5.52 -5.45
N LEU A 6 3.04 -4.35 -5.13
CA LEU A 6 2.91 -3.88 -3.75
C LEU A 6 2.13 -4.87 -2.88
N SER A 7 1.00 -5.37 -3.40
CA SER A 7 0.18 -6.36 -2.69
C SER A 7 0.91 -7.69 -2.45
N GLN A 8 1.75 -8.15 -3.40
CA GLN A 8 2.55 -9.37 -3.20
C GLN A 8 3.65 -9.14 -2.16
N PHE A 9 4.29 -7.98 -2.19
CA PHE A 9 5.28 -7.61 -1.18
C PHE A 9 4.68 -7.67 0.23
N MET A 10 3.49 -7.07 0.43
CA MET A 10 2.82 -7.04 1.73
C MET A 10 2.46 -8.43 2.27
N LYS A 11 2.18 -9.42 1.40
CA LYS A 11 1.97 -10.82 1.84
C LYS A 11 3.18 -11.40 2.59
N THR A 12 4.39 -10.93 2.27
CA THR A 12 5.63 -11.38 2.93
C THR A 12 5.64 -11.04 4.42
N PHE A 13 4.95 -9.98 4.83
CA PHE A 13 4.84 -9.54 6.22
C PHE A 13 3.61 -10.11 6.92
N GLN A 14 2.87 -11.02 6.28
CA GLN A 14 1.57 -11.55 6.74
C GLN A 14 0.50 -10.47 6.97
N THR A 15 0.74 -9.24 6.50
CA THR A 15 -0.20 -8.12 6.56
C THR A 15 -1.22 -8.24 5.43
N TYR A 16 -2.03 -9.30 5.44
CA TYR A 16 -3.11 -9.44 4.47
C TYR A 16 -4.33 -8.67 4.97
N ILE A 17 -4.46 -7.44 4.50
CA ILE A 17 -5.63 -6.61 4.72
C ILE A 17 -6.62 -6.85 3.58
N TYR A 18 -7.77 -7.44 3.89
CA TYR A 18 -8.94 -7.46 3.02
C TYR A 18 -10.18 -7.24 3.88
N THR A 19 -10.54 -5.97 4.06
CA THR A 19 -11.78 -5.55 4.74
C THR A 19 -13.01 -5.72 3.85
N GLY A 20 -12.81 -5.97 2.54
CA GLY A 20 -13.86 -5.97 1.54
C GLY A 20 -14.22 -4.55 1.04
N ASN A 21 -13.65 -3.52 1.64
CA ASN A 21 -13.73 -2.13 1.19
C ASN A 21 -12.36 -1.69 0.67
N ARG A 22 -12.30 -1.36 -0.63
CA ARG A 22 -11.02 -1.05 -1.29
C ARG A 22 -10.36 0.24 -0.81
N GLU A 23 -11.12 1.20 -0.28
CA GLU A 23 -10.57 2.42 0.32
C GLU A 23 -9.92 2.11 1.67
N ALA A 24 -10.62 1.38 2.53
CA ALA A 24 -10.09 0.95 3.83
C ALA A 24 -8.86 0.03 3.66
N ASP A 25 -8.85 -0.81 2.61
CA ASP A 25 -7.68 -1.62 2.29
C ASP A 25 -6.48 -0.72 1.94
N LEU A 26 -6.67 0.34 1.16
CA LEU A 26 -5.58 1.29 0.83
C LEU A 26 -5.10 2.09 2.04
N ASP A 27 -5.99 2.47 2.96
CA ASP A 27 -5.62 3.13 4.24
C ASP A 27 -4.68 2.25 5.06
N LEU A 28 -5.06 0.99 5.26
CA LEU A 28 -4.29 0.04 6.04
C LEU A 28 -2.97 -0.34 5.36
N MET A 29 -2.94 -0.41 4.01
CA MET A 29 -1.68 -0.56 3.28
C MET A 29 -0.72 0.61 3.51
N GLU A 30 -1.27 1.82 3.56
CA GLU A 30 -0.48 3.02 3.79
C GLU A 30 0.10 3.08 5.20
N GLU A 31 -0.68 2.69 6.21
CA GLU A 31 -0.22 2.57 7.59
C GLU A 31 0.92 1.56 7.73
N GLU A 32 0.78 0.37 7.15
CA GLU A 32 1.81 -0.67 7.20
C GLU A 32 3.10 -0.23 6.51
N ILE A 33 3.00 0.40 5.33
CA ILE A 33 4.17 0.91 4.60
C ILE A 33 4.90 2.00 5.40
N GLN A 34 4.16 2.84 6.12
CA GLN A 34 4.78 3.79 7.06
C GLN A 34 5.49 3.05 8.18
N GLU A 35 4.89 2.03 8.76
CA GLU A 35 5.50 1.27 9.85
C GLU A 35 6.78 0.55 9.42
N LEU A 36 6.74 -0.15 8.29
CA LEU A 36 7.92 -0.81 7.73
C LEU A 36 9.06 0.18 7.45
N PHE A 37 8.74 1.40 7.01
CA PHE A 37 9.76 2.44 6.84
C PHE A 37 10.31 2.93 8.18
N ARG A 38 9.46 3.17 9.19
CA ARG A 38 9.88 3.57 10.54
C ARG A 38 10.80 2.53 11.19
N LEU A 39 10.52 1.25 10.99
CA LEU A 39 11.31 0.13 11.50
C LEU A 39 12.58 -0.13 10.68
N GLY A 40 12.81 0.59 9.57
CA GLY A 40 13.97 0.40 8.69
C GLY A 40 13.91 -0.88 7.85
N MET A 41 12.73 -1.50 7.73
CA MET A 41 12.51 -2.75 6.98
C MET A 41 12.45 -2.51 5.47
N ILE A 42 12.16 -1.28 5.04
CA ILE A 42 12.17 -0.85 3.63
C ILE A 42 12.99 0.42 3.45
N ASP A 43 13.58 0.59 2.27
CA ASP A 43 14.35 1.79 1.94
C ASP A 43 13.44 2.96 1.49
N VAL A 44 14.02 4.16 1.42
CA VAL A 44 13.30 5.39 1.03
C VAL A 44 12.76 5.35 -0.40
N ARG A 45 13.39 4.58 -1.31
CA ARG A 45 12.93 4.45 -2.69
C ARG A 45 11.68 3.59 -2.73
N PHE A 46 11.71 2.45 -2.03
CA PHE A 46 10.55 1.57 -1.90
C PHE A 46 9.37 2.30 -1.24
N PHE A 47 9.61 3.01 -0.13
CA PHE A 47 8.59 3.79 0.55
C PHE A 47 7.92 4.81 -0.38
N ARG A 48 8.73 5.58 -1.13
CA ARG A 48 8.23 6.55 -2.11
C ARG A 48 7.38 5.89 -3.18
N ASP A 49 7.88 4.81 -3.77
CA ASP A 49 7.19 4.11 -4.85
C ASP A 49 5.87 3.51 -4.37
N ALA A 50 5.85 2.89 -3.18
CA ALA A 50 4.63 2.34 -2.58
C ALA A 50 3.58 3.43 -2.33
N LYS A 51 3.97 4.57 -1.75
CA LYS A 51 3.08 5.73 -1.53
C LYS A 51 2.50 6.26 -2.83
N LEU A 52 3.32 6.39 -3.88
CA LEU A 52 2.83 6.82 -5.20
C LEU A 52 1.83 5.83 -5.81
N THR A 53 2.06 4.53 -5.62
CA THR A 53 1.12 3.48 -6.06
C THR A 53 -0.22 3.61 -5.33
N ILE A 54 -0.21 3.78 -4.01
CA ILE A 54 -1.43 3.95 -3.21
C ILE A 54 -2.21 5.19 -3.65
N ILE A 55 -1.54 6.33 -3.85
CA ILE A 55 -2.17 7.58 -4.33
C ILE A 55 -2.86 7.37 -5.69
N LYS A 56 -2.20 6.69 -6.64
CA LYS A 56 -2.79 6.39 -7.94
C LYS A 56 -4.04 5.53 -7.82
N GLU A 57 -4.00 4.51 -6.97
CA GLU A 57 -5.16 3.62 -6.76
C GLU A 57 -6.34 4.37 -6.13
N ARG A 58 -6.08 5.26 -5.17
CA ARG A 58 -7.13 6.13 -4.60
C ARG A 58 -7.78 7.01 -5.67
N GLN A 59 -6.99 7.57 -6.58
CA GLN A 59 -7.52 8.38 -7.67
C GLN A 59 -8.37 7.56 -8.64
N VAL A 60 -7.95 6.34 -8.96
CA VAL A 60 -8.76 5.41 -9.77
C VAL A 60 -10.07 5.03 -9.07
N LEU A 61 -10.10 4.98 -7.73
CA LEU A 61 -11.34 4.76 -6.97
C LEU A 61 -12.24 5.99 -6.98
N SER A 62 -11.69 7.19 -6.79
CA SER A 62 -12.48 8.43 -6.79
C SER A 62 -13.15 8.68 -8.13
N ASP A 63 -12.47 8.36 -9.24
CA ASP A 63 -12.99 8.55 -10.60
C ASP A 63 -14.10 7.55 -10.98
N LYS A 64 -14.31 6.50 -10.17
CA LYS A 64 -15.32 5.45 -10.41
C LYS A 64 -16.62 5.68 -9.63
N ASN A 65 -16.65 6.62 -8.70
CA ASN A 65 -17.83 7.02 -7.92
C ASN A 65 -18.50 8.26 -8.54
#